data_AF-A0A6I1JHW1-F1
#
_entry.id   AF-A0A6I1JHW1-F1
#
_cell.length_a   1.000
_cell.length_b   1.000
_cell.length_c   1.000
_cell.angle_alpha   90.00
_cell.angle_beta   90.00
_cell.angle_gamma   90.00
#
_symmetry.space_group_name_H-M   'P 1'
#
loop_
_entity.id
_entity.type
_entity.pdbx_description
1 polymer ?
#
loop_
_entity_poly.entity_id
_entity_poly.type
_entity_poly.pdbx_seq_one_letter_code
_entity_poly.pdbx_strand_id
1 'polypeptide(L)'
;EAIGRRNIQNILTIDQAAIAAEIRQIMQRIMDDYRSGVNIRVVQLLSALPPAQVRNAFLDVNAAQQDQTRVQNEARTYANQVVPEARGRASQILQEAEAYRERVVAEANGQASRFTQVYEEYRRAPAVTRERMFLETMERVLGNTDKIIIDQSGGNAVQPFLPLDQLLRRPAQDPASPAAAARTQR
;
A
#
# COMPACT_ATOMS: atom_id res chain seq x y z
N GLU A 1 -29.22 53.59 6.96
CA GLU A 1 -30.00 52.41 6.52
C GLU A 1 -29.16 51.58 5.53
N ALA A 2 -28.16 50.83 6.01
CA ALA A 2 -27.15 50.18 5.13
C ALA A 2 -26.70 48.79 5.61
N ILE A 3 -27.48 48.12 6.45
CA ILE A 3 -27.05 46.88 7.13
C ILE A 3 -27.96 45.67 6.75
N GLY A 4 -29.04 45.88 6.00
CA GLY A 4 -30.07 44.86 5.76
C GLY A 4 -29.94 43.97 4.51
N ARG A 5 -28.84 44.02 3.74
CA ARG A 5 -28.75 43.29 2.43
C ARG A 5 -27.49 42.45 2.21
N ARG A 6 -26.66 42.22 3.22
CA ARG A 6 -25.44 41.41 3.08
C ARG A 6 -25.47 40.18 3.97
N ASN A 7 -25.06 39.04 3.41
CA ASN A 7 -24.88 37.79 4.15
C ASN A 7 -24.03 38.07 5.39
N ILE A 8 -24.63 37.94 6.58
CA ILE A 8 -24.03 38.19 7.89
C ILE A 8 -22.66 37.51 8.06
N GLN A 9 -22.43 36.40 7.35
CA GLN A 9 -21.20 35.63 7.39
C GLN A 9 -19.98 36.36 6.80
N ASN A 10 -20.15 37.27 5.83
CA ASN A 10 -19.02 37.97 5.19
C ASN A 10 -18.50 39.17 5.98
N ILE A 11 -19.32 39.70 6.91
CA ILE A 11 -18.99 40.90 7.68
C ILE A 11 -17.94 40.59 8.76
N LEU A 12 -17.87 39.34 9.22
CA LEU A 12 -17.02 38.97 10.35
C LEU A 12 -15.54 38.74 10.01
N THR A 13 -15.13 38.62 8.75
CA THR A 13 -13.72 38.31 8.42
C THR A 13 -13.10 39.16 7.32
N ILE A 14 -13.87 39.58 6.30
CA ILE A 14 -13.31 40.32 5.15
C ILE A 14 -13.65 41.82 5.24
N ASP A 15 -14.85 42.18 5.72
CA ASP A 15 -15.30 43.57 5.75
C ASP A 15 -14.82 44.36 6.99
N GLN A 16 -14.26 43.71 8.02
CA GLN A 16 -13.84 44.43 9.24
C GLN A 16 -12.81 45.52 8.96
N ALA A 17 -11.86 45.28 8.05
CA ALA A 17 -10.84 46.24 7.67
C ALA A 17 -11.42 47.42 6.87
N ALA A 18 -12.36 47.14 5.97
CA ALA A 18 -13.04 48.16 5.17
C ALA A 18 -13.93 49.06 6.05
N ILE A 19 -14.69 48.46 6.96
CA ILE A 19 -15.55 49.16 7.92
C ILE A 19 -14.70 49.97 8.91
N ALA A 20 -13.58 49.43 9.40
CA ALA A 20 -12.64 50.17 10.24
C ALA A 20 -12.08 51.42 9.54
N ALA A 21 -11.76 51.31 8.25
CA ALA A 21 -11.25 52.42 7.45
C ALA A 21 -12.30 53.52 7.24
N GLU A 22 -13.55 53.14 6.98
CA GLU A 22 -14.68 54.07 6.84
C GLU A 22 -14.97 54.80 8.16
N ILE A 23 -15.02 54.08 9.27
CA ILE A 23 -15.20 54.65 10.62
C ILE A 23 -14.07 55.62 10.97
N ARG A 24 -12.82 55.27 10.66
CA ARG A 24 -11.67 56.15 10.86
C ARG A 24 -11.82 57.47 10.11
N GLN A 25 -12.27 57.41 8.84
CA GLN A 25 -12.46 58.62 8.03
C GLN A 25 -13.58 59.51 8.56
N ILE A 26 -14.66 58.94 9.09
CA ILE A 26 -15.77 59.69 9.68
C ILE A 26 -15.31 60.32 11.00
N MET A 27 -14.66 59.55 11.86
CA MET A 27 -14.14 60.05 13.15
C MET A 27 -13.09 61.14 12.95
N GLN A 28 -12.21 61.02 11.95
CA GLN A 28 -11.23 62.06 11.63
C GLN A 28 -11.92 63.36 11.19
N ARG A 29 -12.90 63.27 10.28
CA ARG A 29 -13.69 64.43 9.84
C ARG A 29 -14.36 65.16 11.00
N ILE A 30 -14.98 64.43 11.93
CA ILE A 30 -15.61 65.01 13.12
C ILE A 30 -14.57 65.72 14.01
N MET A 31 -13.40 65.12 14.22
CA MET A 31 -12.33 65.70 15.05
C MET A 31 -11.68 66.93 14.40
N ASP A 32 -11.62 66.96 13.06
CA ASP A 32 -11.16 68.11 12.27
C ASP A 32 -12.16 69.27 12.33
N ASP A 33 -13.47 68.98 12.23
CA ASP A 33 -14.55 69.97 12.36
C ASP A 33 -14.55 70.64 13.74
N TYR A 34 -14.28 69.87 14.80
CA TYR A 34 -14.10 70.40 16.17
C TYR A 34 -12.76 71.11 16.39
N ARG A 35 -11.87 71.16 15.39
CA ARG A 35 -10.51 71.74 15.47
C ARG A 35 -9.71 71.23 16.67
N SER A 36 -9.87 69.96 16.99
CA SER A 36 -9.32 69.34 18.20
C SER A 36 -7.80 69.09 18.16
N GLY A 37 -7.18 69.19 16.97
CA GLY A 37 -5.75 68.92 16.78
C GLY A 37 -5.37 67.44 16.90
N VAL A 38 -6.34 66.53 16.97
CA VAL A 38 -6.13 65.09 17.18
C VAL A 38 -6.11 64.32 15.84
N ASN A 39 -5.11 63.45 15.66
CA ASN A 39 -4.99 62.57 14.49
C ASN A 39 -5.27 61.11 14.86
N ILE A 40 -6.28 60.51 14.21
CA ILE A 40 -6.68 59.13 14.41
C ILE A 40 -5.87 58.22 13.49
N ARG A 41 -4.92 57.49 14.09
CA ARG A 41 -4.01 56.59 13.37
C ARG A 41 -4.63 55.24 13.01
N VAL A 42 -5.28 54.58 13.97
CA VAL A 42 -5.86 53.24 13.79
C VAL A 42 -7.19 53.16 14.53
N VAL A 43 -8.19 52.55 13.89
CA VAL A 43 -9.45 52.14 14.54
C VAL A 43 -9.47 50.62 14.57
N GLN A 44 -9.53 50.06 15.78
CA GLN A 44 -9.65 48.62 15.98
C GLN A 44 -11.09 48.31 16.38
N LEU A 45 -11.79 47.51 15.57
CA LEU A 45 -13.09 46.98 15.99
C LEU A 45 -12.84 45.93 17.07
N LEU A 46 -13.42 46.14 18.25
CA LEU A 46 -13.50 45.09 19.26
C LEU A 46 -14.47 44.04 18.75
N SER A 47 -14.01 42.78 18.73
CA SER A 47 -14.81 41.66 18.22
C SER A 47 -16.16 41.60 18.93
N ALA A 48 -17.25 41.72 18.18
CA ALA A 48 -18.60 41.66 18.72
C ALA A 48 -18.98 40.19 18.94
N LEU A 49 -18.94 39.73 20.19
CA LEU A 49 -19.45 38.41 20.53
C LEU A 49 -20.99 38.41 20.36
N PRO A 50 -21.58 37.32 19.84
CA PRO A 50 -23.04 37.19 19.79
C PRO A 50 -23.65 37.35 21.19
N PRO A 51 -24.82 38.04 21.29
CA PRO A 51 -25.53 38.17 22.56
C PRO A 51 -25.83 36.78 23.13
N ALA A 52 -25.81 36.68 24.46
CA ALA A 52 -25.92 35.39 25.16
C ALA A 52 -27.17 34.58 24.76
N GLN A 53 -28.25 35.25 24.34
CA GLN A 53 -29.50 34.59 23.96
C GLN A 53 -29.40 33.75 22.67
N VAL A 54 -28.49 34.08 21.74
CA VAL A 54 -28.40 33.42 20.42
C VAL A 54 -27.12 32.63 20.20
N ARG A 55 -26.16 32.73 21.13
CA ARG A 55 -24.84 32.09 21.01
C ARG A 55 -24.93 30.58 20.75
N ASN A 56 -25.79 29.87 21.47
CA ASN A 56 -25.94 28.42 21.32
C ASN A 56 -26.43 28.04 19.91
N ALA A 57 -27.45 28.73 19.39
CA ALA A 57 -27.95 28.48 18.04
C ALA A 57 -26.87 28.75 16.95
N PHE A 58 -26.03 29.78 17.13
CA PHE A 58 -24.90 30.02 16.23
C PHE A 58 -23.82 28.93 16.34
N LEU A 59 -23.52 28.46 17.54
CA LEU A 59 -22.56 27.36 17.75
C LEU A 59 -23.09 26.07 17.12
N ASP A 60 -24.38 25.78 17.26
CA ASP A 60 -25.02 24.59 16.70
C ASP A 60 -24.98 24.60 15.16
N VAL A 61 -25.24 25.75 14.52
CA VAL A 61 -25.14 25.88 13.06
C VAL A 61 -23.70 25.66 12.57
N ASN A 62 -22.71 26.20 13.28
CA ASN A 62 -21.31 25.98 12.92
C ASN A 62 -20.89 24.53 13.13
N ALA A 63 -21.30 23.91 14.24
CA ALA A 63 -21.05 22.49 14.52
C ALA A 63 -21.67 21.61 13.43
N ALA A 64 -22.93 21.86 13.05
CA ALA A 64 -23.60 21.13 11.98
C ALA A 64 -22.91 21.30 10.61
N GLN A 65 -22.41 22.49 10.27
CA GLN A 65 -21.65 22.73 9.03
C GLN A 65 -20.30 21.99 9.04
N GLN A 66 -19.61 22.00 10.18
CA GLN A 66 -18.36 21.25 10.35
C GLN A 66 -18.60 19.75 10.23
N ASP A 67 -19.65 19.22 10.87
CA ASP A 67 -20.04 17.82 10.76
C ASP A 67 -20.43 17.43 9.34
N GLN A 68 -21.22 18.26 8.65
CA GLN A 68 -21.54 18.04 7.24
C GLN A 68 -20.28 17.96 6.37
N THR A 69 -19.34 18.88 6.59
CA THR A 69 -18.07 18.91 5.84
C THR A 69 -17.22 17.67 6.16
N ARG A 70 -17.15 17.28 7.43
CA ARG A 70 -16.45 16.08 7.89
C ARG A 70 -17.01 14.83 7.22
N VAL A 71 -18.32 14.62 7.29
CA VAL A 71 -18.99 13.45 6.69
C VAL A 71 -18.81 13.43 5.17
N GLN A 72 -18.88 14.59 4.49
CA GLN A 72 -18.59 14.66 3.05
C GLN A 72 -17.15 14.27 2.72
N ASN A 73 -16.18 14.74 3.50
CA ASN A 73 -14.77 14.41 3.30
C ASN A 73 -14.48 12.93 3.58
N GLU A 74 -15.10 12.35 4.63
CA GLU A 74 -15.02 10.92 4.93
C GLU A 74 -15.59 10.08 3.79
N ALA A 75 -16.78 10.43 3.29
CA ALA A 75 -17.41 9.73 2.17
C ALA A 75 -16.56 9.81 0.88
N ARG A 76 -16.00 10.99 0.57
CA ARG A 76 -15.08 11.18 -0.56
C ARG A 76 -13.82 10.35 -0.39
N THR A 77 -13.23 10.34 0.81
CA THR A 77 -12.03 9.56 1.11
C THR A 77 -12.30 8.07 0.94
N TYR A 78 -13.43 7.59 1.46
CA TYR A 78 -13.85 6.19 1.32
C TYR A 78 -14.05 5.81 -0.15
N ALA A 79 -14.75 6.63 -0.93
CA ALA A 79 -14.94 6.38 -2.37
C ALA A 79 -13.61 6.39 -3.13
N ASN A 80 -12.73 7.34 -2.81
CA ASN A 80 -11.40 7.45 -3.41
C ASN A 80 -10.46 6.30 -3.01
N GLN A 81 -10.76 5.56 -1.95
CA GLN A 81 -10.02 4.35 -1.57
C GLN A 81 -10.61 3.11 -2.23
N VAL A 82 -11.91 2.88 -2.05
CA VAL A 82 -12.57 1.63 -2.46
C VAL A 82 -12.63 1.48 -3.98
N VAL A 83 -12.94 2.54 -4.71
CA VAL A 83 -13.11 2.44 -6.18
C VAL A 83 -11.78 2.12 -6.89
N PRO A 84 -10.66 2.82 -6.60
CA PRO A 84 -9.38 2.47 -7.19
C PRO A 84 -8.86 1.11 -6.72
N GLU A 85 -9.05 0.75 -5.45
CA GLU A 85 -8.63 -0.55 -4.94
C GLU A 85 -9.37 -1.71 -5.63
N ALA A 86 -10.69 -1.61 -5.77
CA ALA A 86 -11.49 -2.60 -6.48
C ALA A 86 -11.08 -2.73 -7.96
N ARG A 87 -10.82 -1.60 -8.64
CA ARG A 87 -10.32 -1.61 -10.02
C ARG A 87 -8.93 -2.21 -10.14
N GLY A 88 -8.05 -1.92 -9.18
CA GLY A 88 -6.72 -2.51 -9.10
C GLY A 88 -6.78 -4.02 -8.96
N ARG A 89 -7.57 -4.52 -8.00
CA ARG A 89 -7.78 -5.97 -7.81
C ARG A 89 -8.38 -6.64 -9.04
N ALA A 90 -9.38 -6.01 -9.67
CA ALA A 90 -9.96 -6.55 -10.91
C ALA A 90 -8.92 -6.65 -12.04
N SER A 91 -8.10 -5.62 -12.21
CA SER A 91 -7.03 -5.60 -13.22
C SER A 91 -5.97 -6.64 -12.93
N GLN A 92 -5.59 -6.81 -11.65
CA GLN A 92 -4.65 -7.84 -11.21
C GLN A 92 -5.17 -9.25 -11.55
N ILE A 93 -6.43 -9.55 -11.23
CA ILE A 93 -7.02 -10.87 -11.53
C ILE A 93 -7.02 -11.13 -13.04
N LEU A 94 -7.35 -10.13 -13.86
CA LEU A 94 -7.33 -10.27 -15.32
C LEU A 94 -5.91 -10.52 -15.83
N GLN A 95 -4.93 -9.76 -15.37
CA GLN A 95 -3.53 -9.94 -15.76
C GLN A 95 -2.97 -11.29 -15.32
N GLU A 96 -3.30 -11.76 -14.11
CA GLU A 96 -2.90 -13.07 -13.63
C GLU A 96 -3.52 -14.19 -14.47
N ALA A 97 -4.79 -14.05 -14.85
CA ALA A 97 -5.49 -15.01 -15.72
C ALA A 97 -4.89 -15.02 -17.14
N GLU A 98 -4.59 -13.86 -17.71
CA GLU A 98 -3.94 -13.73 -19.01
C GLU A 98 -2.53 -14.34 -18.99
N ALA A 99 -1.72 -14.00 -17.97
CA ALA A 99 -0.40 -14.57 -17.79
C ALA A 99 -0.45 -16.10 -17.59
N TYR A 100 -1.45 -16.61 -16.86
CA TYR A 100 -1.64 -18.05 -16.71
C TYR A 100 -1.97 -18.71 -18.05
N ARG A 101 -2.92 -18.15 -18.81
CA ARG A 101 -3.29 -18.63 -20.14
C ARG A 101 -2.07 -18.66 -21.07
N GLU A 102 -1.31 -17.57 -21.12
CA GLU A 102 -0.12 -17.48 -21.97
C GLU A 102 0.95 -18.47 -21.58
N ARG A 103 1.20 -18.65 -20.27
CA ARG A 103 2.14 -19.66 -19.78
C ARG A 103 1.74 -21.06 -20.23
N VAL A 104 0.47 -21.43 -20.05
CA VAL A 104 -0.04 -22.76 -20.44
C VAL A 104 0.07 -22.98 -21.95
N VAL A 105 -0.29 -21.98 -22.76
CA VAL A 105 -0.17 -22.07 -24.22
C VAL A 105 1.28 -22.16 -24.66
N ALA A 106 2.16 -21.33 -24.10
CA ALA A 106 3.59 -21.34 -24.42
C ALA A 106 4.25 -22.67 -24.01
N GLU A 107 3.91 -23.20 -22.83
CA GLU A 107 4.38 -24.50 -22.38
C GLU A 107 3.89 -25.61 -23.30
N ALA A 108 2.60 -25.64 -23.64
CA ALA A 108 2.04 -26.63 -24.56
C ALA A 108 2.71 -26.59 -25.94
N ASN A 109 2.92 -25.38 -26.49
CA ASN A 109 3.62 -25.20 -27.75
C ASN A 109 5.09 -25.64 -27.67
N GLY A 110 5.77 -25.33 -26.57
CA GLY A 110 7.15 -25.77 -26.32
C GLY A 110 7.27 -27.29 -26.25
N GLN A 111 6.36 -27.95 -25.53
CA GLN A 111 6.32 -29.42 -25.44
C GLN A 111 6.00 -30.05 -26.80
N ALA A 112 5.04 -29.49 -27.55
CA ALA A 112 4.71 -29.95 -28.89
C ALA A 112 5.92 -29.82 -29.84
N SER A 113 6.59 -28.67 -29.85
CA SER A 113 7.80 -28.45 -30.65
C SER A 113 8.91 -29.44 -30.28
N ARG A 114 9.15 -29.65 -28.98
CA ARG A 114 10.14 -30.63 -28.49
C ARG A 114 9.78 -32.04 -28.95
N PHE A 115 8.52 -32.42 -28.86
CA PHE A 115 8.04 -33.72 -29.32
C PHE A 115 8.26 -33.91 -30.82
N THR A 116 7.92 -32.92 -31.64
CA THR A 116 8.13 -32.98 -33.10
C THR A 116 9.61 -33.12 -33.44
N GLN A 117 10.50 -32.36 -32.82
CA GLN A 117 11.94 -32.47 -33.04
C GLN A 117 12.47 -33.87 -32.69
N VAL A 118 12.06 -34.41 -31.55
CA VAL A 118 12.44 -35.77 -31.13
C VAL A 118 11.87 -36.83 -32.08
N TYR A 119 10.63 -36.65 -32.56
CA TYR A 119 10.00 -37.55 -33.51
C TYR A 119 10.73 -37.56 -34.87
N GLU A 120 11.16 -36.40 -35.36
CA GLU A 120 11.93 -36.31 -36.61
C GLU A 120 13.26 -37.06 -36.51
N GLU A 121 13.97 -36.92 -35.40
CA GLU A 121 15.23 -37.67 -35.16
C GLU A 121 14.99 -39.16 -34.94
N TYR A 122 13.92 -39.53 -34.23
CA TYR A 122 13.50 -40.92 -34.09
C TYR A 122 13.20 -41.57 -35.45
N ARG A 123 12.52 -40.84 -36.35
CA ARG A 123 12.21 -41.32 -37.70
C ARG A 123 13.47 -41.57 -38.52
N ARG A 124 14.53 -40.77 -38.31
CA ARG A 124 15.83 -40.95 -38.98
C ARG A 124 16.62 -42.13 -38.43
N ALA A 125 16.66 -42.30 -37.10
CA ALA A 125 17.51 -43.30 -36.45
C ALA A 125 16.85 -43.90 -35.19
N PRO A 126 15.88 -44.83 -35.34
CA PRO A 126 15.02 -45.26 -34.23
C PRO A 126 15.74 -46.05 -33.13
N ALA A 127 16.79 -46.81 -33.45
CA ALA A 127 17.50 -47.64 -32.46
C ALA A 127 18.33 -46.78 -31.49
N VAL A 128 19.15 -45.85 -32.01
CA VAL A 128 20.00 -44.96 -31.20
C VAL A 128 19.18 -43.96 -30.39
N THR A 129 18.07 -43.45 -30.93
CA THR A 129 17.22 -42.51 -30.19
C THR A 129 16.55 -43.18 -29.00
N ARG A 130 16.09 -44.43 -29.12
CA ARG A 130 15.53 -45.19 -27.97
C ARG A 130 16.58 -45.46 -26.90
N GLU A 131 17.75 -45.91 -27.31
CA GLU A 131 18.84 -46.21 -26.38
C GLU A 131 19.25 -44.95 -25.60
N ARG A 132 19.41 -43.81 -26.28
CA ARG A 132 19.68 -42.52 -25.62
C ARG A 132 18.58 -42.15 -24.62
N MET A 133 17.31 -42.21 -25.02
CA MET A 133 16.20 -41.90 -24.11
C MET A 133 16.20 -42.79 -22.86
N PHE A 134 16.48 -44.09 -23.03
CA PHE A 134 16.57 -45.03 -21.92
C PHE A 134 17.70 -44.66 -20.96
N LEU A 135 18.90 -44.44 -21.48
CA LEU A 135 20.07 -44.07 -20.69
C LEU A 135 19.87 -42.74 -19.96
N GLU A 136 19.35 -41.70 -20.63
CA GLU A 136 19.04 -40.40 -19.99
C GLU A 136 17.98 -40.52 -18.89
N THR A 137 16.98 -41.39 -19.10
CA THR A 137 15.93 -41.60 -18.10
C THR A 137 16.47 -42.36 -16.90
N MET A 138 17.28 -43.41 -17.14
CA MET A 138 17.96 -44.15 -16.09
C MET A 138 18.97 -43.29 -15.34
N GLU A 139 19.72 -42.43 -16.02
CA GLU A 139 20.60 -41.44 -15.40
C GLU A 139 19.83 -40.53 -14.46
N ARG A 140 18.69 -39.97 -14.89
CA ARG A 140 17.87 -39.08 -14.07
C ARG A 140 17.24 -39.76 -12.87
N VAL A 141 16.70 -40.97 -13.05
CA VAL A 141 16.05 -41.75 -11.98
C VAL A 141 17.10 -42.23 -10.97
N LEU A 142 18.18 -42.82 -11.46
CA LEU A 142 19.23 -43.36 -10.61
C LEU A 142 20.09 -42.23 -10.02
N GLY A 143 20.25 -41.08 -10.69
CA GLY A 143 21.07 -39.95 -10.22
C GLY A 143 20.60 -39.34 -8.90
N ASN A 144 19.30 -39.38 -8.62
CA ASN A 144 18.72 -38.87 -7.37
C ASN A 144 18.54 -39.95 -6.29
N THR A 145 19.07 -41.16 -6.49
CA THR A 145 18.92 -42.28 -5.56
C THR A 145 20.28 -42.65 -4.97
N ASP A 146 20.35 -42.89 -3.66
CA ASP A 146 21.56 -43.42 -3.03
C ASP A 146 21.81 -44.86 -3.50
N LYS A 147 22.89 -45.07 -4.27
CA LYS A 147 23.21 -46.35 -4.88
C LYS A 147 24.20 -47.11 -4.01
N ILE A 148 23.89 -48.37 -3.71
CA ILE A 148 24.83 -49.32 -3.10
C ILE A 148 25.12 -50.40 -4.13
N ILE A 149 26.36 -50.43 -4.63
CA ILE A 149 26.83 -51.43 -5.59
C ILE A 149 27.55 -52.52 -4.80
N ILE A 150 27.00 -53.74 -4.81
CA ILE A 150 27.59 -54.90 -4.14
C ILE A 150 28.24 -55.76 -5.21
N ASP A 151 29.57 -55.87 -5.15
CA ASP A 151 30.34 -56.78 -6.01
C ASP A 151 30.18 -58.22 -5.49
N GLN A 152 29.52 -59.08 -6.25
CA GLN A 152 29.32 -60.50 -5.91
C GLN A 152 30.55 -61.36 -6.25
N SER A 153 31.63 -60.80 -6.79
CA SER A 153 32.85 -61.55 -7.13
C SER A 153 33.84 -61.71 -5.98
N GLY A 154 33.63 -61.04 -4.83
CA GLY A 154 34.47 -61.17 -3.63
C GLY A 154 33.67 -61.69 -2.43
N GLY A 155 33.85 -62.96 -2.08
CA GLY A 155 33.03 -63.67 -1.10
C GLY A 155 32.90 -63.02 0.30
N ASN A 156 31.70 -63.16 0.86
CA ASN A 156 31.40 -63.32 2.29
C ASN A 156 32.15 -62.44 3.31
N ALA A 157 32.30 -61.14 3.05
CA ALA A 157 32.64 -60.16 4.08
C ALA A 157 31.59 -59.05 4.09
N VAL A 158 30.55 -59.24 4.90
CA VAL A 158 29.67 -58.15 5.34
C VAL A 158 30.54 -57.16 6.12
N GLN A 159 31.08 -56.15 5.43
CA GLN A 159 31.75 -55.04 6.08
C GLN A 159 30.69 -54.19 6.79
N PRO A 160 30.82 -53.94 8.11
CA PRO A 160 29.89 -53.08 8.84
C PRO A 160 29.90 -51.68 8.22
N PHE A 161 28.77 -51.28 7.65
CA PHE A 161 28.56 -49.96 7.09
C PHE A 161 28.46 -48.94 8.24
N LEU A 162 29.47 -48.08 8.37
CA LEU A 162 29.41 -46.90 9.23
C LEU A 162 29.16 -45.67 8.32
N PRO A 163 27.91 -45.16 8.22
CA PRO A 163 27.62 -43.99 7.40
C PRO A 163 28.24 -42.74 8.03
N LEU A 164 29.40 -42.32 7.52
CA LEU A 164 30.06 -41.07 7.93
C LEU A 164 29.21 -39.83 7.57
N ASP A 165 28.34 -39.92 6.56
CA ASP A 165 27.43 -38.82 6.19
C ASP A 165 26.42 -38.47 7.30
N GLN A 166 26.03 -39.44 8.14
CA GLN A 166 25.12 -39.20 9.26
C GLN A 166 25.83 -38.53 10.46
N LEU A 167 27.16 -38.63 10.53
CA LEU A 167 27.98 -37.92 11.53
C LEU A 167 28.29 -36.48 11.12
N LEU A 168 28.36 -36.18 9.80
CA LEU A 168 28.60 -34.82 9.30
C LEU A 168 27.31 -34.00 9.17
N ARG A 169 26.14 -34.62 9.02
CA ARG A 169 24.83 -33.94 9.15
C ARG A 169 24.44 -33.75 10.61
N ARG A 170 25.30 -33.08 11.37
CA ARG A 170 24.82 -32.38 12.58
C ARG A 170 23.89 -31.27 12.07
N PRO A 171 22.64 -31.20 12.50
CA PRO A 171 21.77 -30.08 12.12
C PRO A 171 22.47 -28.81 12.58
N ALA A 172 22.70 -27.89 11.64
CA ALA A 172 22.97 -26.51 11.98
C ALA A 172 21.82 -26.10 12.90
N GLN A 173 22.13 -25.94 14.19
CA GLN A 173 21.28 -25.26 15.14
C GLN A 173 20.87 -23.94 14.50
N ASP A 174 19.56 -23.77 14.29
CA ASP A 174 18.96 -22.45 14.23
C ASP A 174 19.51 -21.66 15.44
N PRO A 175 20.17 -20.51 15.24
CA PRO A 175 20.44 -19.63 16.35
C PRO A 175 19.07 -19.14 16.84
N ALA A 176 18.73 -19.63 18.02
CA ALA A 176 17.64 -19.11 18.82
C ALA A 176 17.65 -17.59 18.80
N SER A 177 16.52 -17.01 18.38
CA SER A 177 16.12 -15.66 18.72
C SER A 177 16.44 -15.37 20.19
N PRO A 178 17.14 -14.28 20.53
CA PRO A 178 17.37 -13.95 21.92
C PRO A 178 16.04 -13.58 22.57
N ALA A 179 15.62 -14.43 23.49
CA ALA A 179 14.64 -14.09 24.50
C ALA A 179 15.15 -12.88 25.28
N ALA A 180 14.43 -11.77 25.15
CA ALA A 180 14.47 -10.66 26.08
C ALA A 180 13.95 -11.15 27.45
N ALA A 181 14.87 -11.66 28.28
CA ALA A 181 14.59 -11.96 29.67
C ALA A 181 14.85 -10.70 30.51
N ALA A 182 13.74 -10.09 30.91
CA ALA A 182 13.51 -9.32 32.12
C ALA A 182 14.63 -9.33 33.18
N ARG A 183 15.06 -8.13 33.58
CA ARG A 183 15.44 -7.70 34.95
C ARG A 183 15.16 -6.20 35.02
N THR A 184 14.68 -5.56 36.08
CA THR A 184 14.18 -5.90 37.40
C THR A 184 13.80 -4.53 37.98
N GLN A 185 12.61 -4.43 38.57
CA GLN A 185 12.22 -3.55 39.68
C GLN A 185 12.89 -2.16 39.82
N ARG A 186 12.06 -1.13 39.70
CA ARG A 186 11.78 -0.17 40.79
C ARG A 186 10.36 0.33 40.67
#